data_AF-A0A946VJ90-F1
#
_entry.id   AF-A0A946VJ90-F1
#
_cell.length_a   1.000
_cell.length_b   1.000
_cell.length_c   1.000
_cell.angle_alpha   90.00
_cell.angle_beta   90.00
_cell.angle_gamma   90.00
#
_symmetry.space_group_name_H-M   'P 1'
#
loop_
_entity.id
_entity.type
_entity.pdbx_description
1 polymer ?
#
loop_
_entity_poly.entity_id
_entity_poly.type
_entity_poly.pdbx_seq_one_letter_code
_entity_poly.pdbx_strand_id
1 'polypeptide(L)'
;MKNIFKQAVLFIGAAVVAISSNASLIGDSITVAWQFPTVEQQGNLGGPHTVTVTEDATDIVDFYGLSVDPGAESFLISYRGNPFPIQNVDFNGLLITGLDWVGQEGRITNVDYKLDGTLNGLGVEWTDDSVMINFALLDQINLEPFKMMVVMETTHASVPEPGVGTLLLLGLAGLGASRKLAS
;
A
#
# COMPACT_ATOMS: atom_id res chain seq x y z
N MET A 1 -52.48 -8.49 -1.58
CA MET A 1 -51.10 -8.97 -1.90
C MET A 1 -50.29 -8.05 -2.81
N LYS A 2 -50.85 -7.39 -3.85
CA LYS A 2 -50.10 -6.49 -4.76
C LYS A 2 -49.40 -5.28 -4.10
N ASN A 3 -49.86 -4.82 -2.94
CA ASN A 3 -49.31 -3.62 -2.28
C ASN A 3 -48.11 -3.91 -1.36
N ILE A 4 -47.96 -5.15 -0.87
CA ILE A 4 -46.85 -5.55 0.01
C ILE A 4 -45.54 -5.68 -0.80
N PHE A 5 -45.63 -6.15 -2.04
CA PHE A 5 -44.47 -6.31 -2.93
C PHE A 5 -43.87 -4.97 -3.36
N LYS A 6 -44.70 -3.95 -3.58
CA LYS A 6 -44.23 -2.59 -3.90
C LYS A 6 -43.54 -1.92 -2.71
N GLN A 7 -44.07 -2.14 -1.50
CA GLN A 7 -43.45 -1.60 -0.27
C GLN A 7 -42.13 -2.30 0.07
N ALA A 8 -42.02 -3.62 -0.17
CA ALA A 8 -40.76 -4.35 0.01
C ALA A 8 -39.65 -3.88 -0.95
N VAL A 9 -39.97 -3.63 -2.22
CA VAL A 9 -39.00 -3.09 -3.19
C VAL A 9 -38.57 -1.66 -2.85
N LEU A 10 -39.50 -0.83 -2.35
CA LEU A 10 -39.18 0.53 -1.90
C LEU A 10 -38.31 0.54 -0.62
N PHE A 11 -38.55 -0.39 0.31
CA PHE A 11 -37.75 -0.54 1.53
C PHE A 11 -36.35 -1.09 1.26
N ILE A 12 -36.21 -2.02 0.32
CA ILE A 12 -34.93 -2.60 -0.06
C ILE A 12 -34.09 -1.58 -0.87
N GLY A 13 -34.71 -0.72 -1.69
CA GLY A 13 -34.02 0.36 -2.39
C GLY A 13 -33.52 1.49 -1.48
N ALA A 14 -34.14 1.70 -0.32
CA ALA A 14 -33.73 2.71 0.67
C ALA A 14 -32.68 2.21 1.67
N ALA A 15 -32.42 0.90 1.72
CA ALA A 15 -31.45 0.26 2.62
C ALA A 15 -30.18 -0.20 1.89
N VAL A 16 -29.83 0.44 0.77
CA VAL A 16 -28.45 0.42 0.27
C VAL A 16 -27.66 1.34 1.20
N VAL A 17 -27.38 0.84 2.40
CA VAL A 17 -26.41 1.44 3.31
C VAL A 17 -25.10 1.43 2.52
N ALA A 18 -24.60 2.62 2.18
CA ALA A 18 -23.25 2.76 1.65
C ALA A 18 -22.30 2.16 2.69
N ILE A 19 -21.83 0.94 2.44
CA ILE A 19 -20.76 0.35 3.23
C ILE A 19 -19.52 1.12 2.78
N SER A 20 -18.99 1.94 3.67
CA SER A 20 -17.73 2.64 3.44
C SER A 20 -16.61 1.62 3.58
N SER A 21 -15.92 1.28 2.48
CA SER A 21 -14.62 0.63 2.56
C SER A 21 -13.54 1.68 2.85
N ASN A 22 -12.56 1.31 3.67
CA ASN A 22 -11.32 2.09 3.76
C ASN A 22 -10.54 1.92 2.46
N ALA A 23 -9.91 2.99 1.96
CA ALA A 23 -9.02 2.84 0.81
C ALA A 23 -7.74 2.14 1.25
N SER A 24 -7.25 1.26 0.41
CA SER A 24 -6.02 0.50 0.64
C SER A 24 -5.06 0.79 -0.51
N LEU A 25 -3.76 0.65 -0.26
CA LEU A 25 -2.76 0.68 -1.33
C LEU A 25 -2.90 -0.51 -2.29
N ILE A 26 -3.68 -1.55 -1.94
CA ILE A 26 -3.89 -2.71 -2.83
C ILE A 26 -4.40 -2.26 -4.20
N GLY A 27 -3.66 -2.60 -5.24
CA GLY A 27 -3.92 -2.22 -6.63
C GLY A 27 -3.12 -1.01 -7.11
N ASP A 28 -2.44 -0.30 -6.21
CA ASP A 28 -1.70 0.92 -6.53
C ASP A 28 -0.27 0.60 -6.96
N SER A 29 0.35 1.51 -7.71
CA SER A 29 1.72 1.38 -8.21
C SER A 29 2.65 2.31 -7.46
N ILE A 30 3.46 1.74 -6.57
CA ILE A 30 4.44 2.48 -5.80
C ILE A 30 5.81 2.40 -6.46
N THR A 31 6.64 3.41 -6.26
CA THR A 31 8.03 3.40 -6.70
C THR A 31 8.95 3.28 -5.49
N VAL A 32 9.79 2.25 -5.48
CA VAL A 32 10.80 2.01 -4.45
C VAL A 32 12.16 2.28 -5.08
N ALA A 33 12.99 3.10 -4.44
CA ALA A 33 14.34 3.39 -4.88
C ALA A 33 15.31 3.38 -3.70
N TRP A 34 16.48 2.79 -3.91
CA TRP A 34 17.61 3.02 -3.00
C TRP A 34 18.34 4.29 -3.42
N GLN A 35 18.38 5.30 -2.56
CA GLN A 35 19.00 6.59 -2.86
C GLN A 35 20.29 6.85 -2.09
N PHE A 36 21.25 7.43 -2.82
CA PHE A 36 22.54 7.94 -2.36
C PHE A 36 22.75 9.35 -2.92
N PRO A 37 22.10 10.39 -2.38
CA PRO A 37 22.11 11.73 -2.97
C PRO A 37 23.51 12.37 -3.02
N THR A 38 24.47 11.88 -2.24
CA THR A 38 25.85 12.36 -2.24
C THR A 38 26.79 11.59 -3.16
N VAL A 39 26.31 10.57 -3.88
CA VAL A 39 27.13 9.76 -4.79
C VAL A 39 26.61 9.87 -6.22
N GLU A 40 27.44 10.37 -7.13
CA GLU A 40 27.12 10.50 -8.56
C GLU A 40 26.84 9.13 -9.25
N GLN A 41 27.14 8.01 -8.59
CA GLN A 41 27.00 6.64 -9.11
C GLN A 41 25.72 5.90 -8.67
N GLN A 42 24.58 6.59 -8.60
CA GLN A 42 23.27 5.92 -8.42
C GLN A 42 23.04 4.78 -9.44
N GLY A 43 23.67 4.83 -10.61
CA GLY A 43 23.45 3.89 -11.72
C GLY A 43 23.82 2.42 -11.47
N ASN A 44 24.58 2.07 -10.42
CA ASN A 44 25.03 0.70 -10.19
C ASN A 44 24.19 -0.12 -9.19
N LEU A 45 23.27 0.50 -8.45
CA LEU A 45 22.55 -0.17 -7.34
C LEU A 45 21.12 -0.62 -7.68
N GLY A 46 20.78 -0.64 -8.98
CA GLY A 46 19.41 -0.87 -9.43
C GLY A 46 18.64 0.44 -9.30
N GLY A 47 18.22 1.01 -10.44
CA GLY A 47 17.44 2.25 -10.43
C GLY A 47 16.10 2.08 -9.68
N PRO A 48 15.24 3.11 -9.69
CA PRO A 48 13.90 2.99 -9.13
C PRO A 48 13.13 1.80 -9.73
N HIS A 49 12.45 1.04 -8.88
CA HIS A 49 11.57 -0.05 -9.25
C HIS A 49 10.13 0.34 -8.95
N THR A 50 9.25 0.18 -9.94
CA THR A 50 7.81 0.32 -9.73
C THR A 50 7.22 -1.06 -9.46
N VAL A 51 6.44 -1.18 -8.39
CA VAL A 51 5.74 -2.41 -8.01
C VAL A 51 4.27 -2.15 -7.77
N THR A 52 3.44 -3.13 -8.10
CA THR A 52 2.02 -3.08 -7.80
C THR A 52 1.78 -3.71 -6.44
N VAL A 53 1.14 -2.98 -5.54
CA VAL A 53 0.81 -3.49 -4.21
C VAL A 53 -0.32 -4.51 -4.34
N THR A 54 -0.11 -5.69 -3.78
CA THR A 54 -1.06 -6.81 -3.83
C THR A 54 -1.39 -7.27 -2.42
N GLU A 55 -2.55 -7.92 -2.24
CA GLU A 55 -2.96 -8.43 -0.92
C GLU A 55 -1.98 -9.50 -0.39
N ASP A 56 -1.43 -10.31 -1.30
CA ASP A 56 -0.50 -11.39 -0.99
C ASP A 56 0.98 -10.94 -1.00
N ALA A 57 1.23 -9.64 -1.23
CA ALA A 57 2.57 -9.05 -1.19
C ALA A 57 3.58 -9.81 -2.10
N THR A 58 3.15 -10.13 -3.32
CA THR A 58 3.91 -11.02 -4.22
C THR A 58 5.05 -10.33 -4.96
N ASP A 59 5.00 -9.00 -5.08
CA ASP A 59 6.01 -8.20 -5.76
C ASP A 59 7.05 -7.69 -4.76
N ILE A 60 8.11 -8.47 -4.61
CA ILE A 60 9.25 -8.12 -3.75
C ILE A 60 10.29 -7.36 -4.58
N VAL A 61 10.68 -6.17 -4.11
CA VAL A 61 11.83 -5.44 -4.68
C VAL A 61 13.08 -5.83 -3.91
N ASP A 62 14.11 -6.33 -4.60
CA ASP A 62 15.41 -6.67 -3.98
C ASP A 62 16.51 -5.73 -4.47
N PHE A 63 17.11 -5.01 -3.52
CA PHE A 63 18.30 -4.21 -3.72
C PHE A 63 19.47 -4.83 -2.95
N TYR A 64 20.26 -5.66 -3.64
CA TYR A 64 21.52 -6.20 -3.10
C TYR A 64 21.42 -6.72 -1.65
N GLY A 65 20.41 -7.54 -1.36
CA GLY A 65 20.20 -8.15 -0.04
C GLY A 65 19.24 -7.39 0.87
N LEU A 66 18.72 -6.24 0.43
CA LEU A 66 17.61 -5.53 1.03
C LEU A 66 16.34 -5.78 0.21
N SER A 67 15.39 -6.54 0.77
CA SER A 67 14.10 -6.78 0.14
C SER A 67 13.00 -5.91 0.73
N VAL A 68 12.19 -5.27 -0.11
CA VAL A 68 11.00 -4.51 0.28
C VAL A 68 9.76 -5.25 -0.22
N ASP A 69 8.87 -5.52 0.71
CA ASP A 69 7.63 -6.26 0.50
C ASP A 69 6.44 -5.35 0.88
N PRO A 70 5.75 -4.77 -0.14
CA PRO A 70 4.68 -3.83 0.10
C PRO A 70 3.34 -4.52 0.34
N GLY A 71 2.67 -4.12 1.42
CA GLY A 71 1.30 -4.50 1.74
C GLY A 71 0.33 -3.33 1.72
N ALA A 72 -0.92 -3.61 2.06
CA ALA A 72 -2.05 -2.68 2.03
C ALA A 72 -1.83 -1.33 2.73
N GLU A 73 -1.19 -1.34 3.90
CA GLU A 73 -1.00 -0.18 4.78
C GLU A 73 0.40 -0.21 5.45
N SER A 74 1.30 -1.05 4.93
CA SER A 74 2.58 -1.33 5.57
C SER A 74 3.63 -1.80 4.57
N PHE A 75 4.89 -1.66 4.93
CA PHE A 75 6.01 -2.28 4.22
C PHE A 75 6.77 -3.21 5.16
N LEU A 76 7.10 -4.40 4.69
CA LEU A 76 8.09 -5.25 5.33
C LEU A 76 9.42 -5.11 4.61
N ILE A 77 10.42 -4.62 5.32
CA ILE A 77 11.78 -4.46 4.82
C ILE A 77 12.63 -5.52 5.49
N SER A 78 13.31 -6.35 4.72
CA SER A 78 14.20 -7.38 5.24
C SER A 78 15.60 -7.21 4.66
N TYR A 79 16.59 -7.11 5.53
CA TYR A 79 17.98 -7.13 5.13
C TYR A 79 18.58 -8.49 5.49
N ARG A 80 19.19 -9.16 4.51
CA ARG A 80 19.77 -10.50 4.66
C ARG A 80 21.30 -10.49 4.80
N GLY A 81 21.92 -9.31 4.79
CA GLY A 81 23.36 -9.16 4.63
C GLY A 81 23.73 -8.91 3.16
N ASN A 82 24.69 -8.01 2.95
CA ASN A 82 25.24 -7.70 1.63
C ASN A 82 26.65 -8.32 1.50
N PRO A 83 26.96 -9.04 0.40
CA PRO A 83 28.34 -9.43 0.10
C PRO A 83 29.24 -8.25 -0.29
N PHE A 84 28.68 -7.08 -0.59
CA PHE A 84 29.39 -5.87 -1.00
C PHE A 84 29.37 -4.81 0.11
N PRO A 85 30.47 -4.05 0.29
CA PRO A 85 30.53 -2.98 1.27
C PRO A 85 29.59 -1.85 0.85
N ILE A 86 28.61 -1.58 1.69
CA ILE A 86 27.78 -0.39 1.59
C ILE A 86 28.68 0.82 1.87
N GLN A 87 28.78 1.77 0.94
CA GLN A 87 29.65 2.94 1.10
C GLN A 87 29.10 3.89 2.18
N ASN A 88 30.00 4.51 2.94
CA ASN A 88 29.65 5.55 3.89
C ASN A 88 29.25 6.82 3.13
N VAL A 89 27.97 7.18 3.23
CA VAL A 89 27.40 8.36 2.57
C VAL A 89 26.39 9.02 3.52
N ASP A 90 26.18 10.33 3.37
CA ASP A 90 25.37 11.12 4.32
C ASP A 90 23.88 10.70 4.35
N PHE A 91 23.36 10.22 3.21
CA PHE A 91 22.05 9.56 3.16
C PHE A 91 22.19 8.25 2.38
N ASN A 92 21.78 7.17 3.04
CA ASN A 92 21.82 5.83 2.51
C ASN A 92 20.52 5.15 2.87
N GLY A 93 19.54 5.23 1.97
CA GLY A 93 18.19 4.96 2.38
C GLY A 93 17.24 4.58 1.29
N LEU A 94 16.15 3.94 1.69
CA LEU A 94 15.03 3.70 0.82
C LEU A 94 14.19 4.96 0.71
N LEU A 95 13.78 5.27 -0.50
CA LEU A 95 12.69 6.20 -0.80
C LEU A 95 11.56 5.39 -1.44
N ILE A 96 10.38 5.48 -0.84
CA ILE A 96 9.14 4.89 -1.36
C ILE A 96 8.21 6.05 -1.71
N THR A 97 7.82 6.18 -2.97
CA THR A 97 6.94 7.24 -3.49
C THR A 97 5.74 6.67 -4.22
N GLY A 98 4.77 7.52 -4.55
CA GLY A 98 3.53 7.09 -5.20
C GLY A 98 2.61 6.38 -4.21
N LEU A 99 2.67 6.78 -2.94
CA LEU A 99 1.72 6.35 -1.92
C LEU A 99 0.46 7.20 -2.04
N ASP A 100 -0.17 7.12 -3.21
CA ASP A 100 -1.50 7.64 -3.46
C ASP A 100 -2.53 6.52 -3.24
N TRP A 101 -3.75 6.90 -2.87
CA TRP A 101 -4.88 5.97 -2.80
C TRP A 101 -5.74 6.24 -4.03
N VAL A 102 -5.78 5.30 -4.98
CA VAL A 102 -6.43 5.53 -6.28
C VAL A 102 -7.86 6.06 -6.10
N GLY A 103 -8.10 7.25 -6.67
CA GLY A 103 -9.41 7.89 -6.70
C GLY A 103 -9.77 8.71 -5.45
N GLN A 104 -8.85 8.92 -4.51
CA GLN A 104 -9.08 9.73 -3.32
C GLN A 104 -7.94 10.72 -3.04
N GLU A 105 -8.29 11.90 -2.51
CA GLU A 105 -7.34 12.71 -1.76
C GLU A 105 -7.08 12.00 -0.43
N GLY A 106 -6.00 11.22 -0.40
CA GLY A 106 -5.48 10.57 0.80
C GLY A 106 -4.10 11.13 1.16
N ARG A 107 -3.77 11.13 2.44
CA ARG A 107 -2.42 11.47 2.91
C ARG A 107 -2.01 10.59 4.08
N ILE A 108 -0.70 10.36 4.17
CA ILE A 108 -0.06 9.79 5.35
C ILE A 108 -0.17 10.82 6.48
N THR A 109 -0.65 10.36 7.64
CA THR A 109 -0.78 11.19 8.84
C THR A 109 0.20 10.82 9.93
N ASN A 110 0.64 9.57 9.93
CA ASN A 110 1.68 9.08 10.84
C ASN A 110 2.38 7.88 10.20
N VAL A 111 3.63 7.67 10.59
CA VAL A 111 4.40 6.46 10.26
C VAL A 111 5.01 5.94 11.54
N ASP A 112 4.72 4.69 11.85
CA ASP A 112 5.37 3.95 12.93
C ASP A 112 6.21 2.82 12.34
N TYR A 113 7.20 2.35 13.09
CA TYR A 113 8.01 1.24 12.66
C TYR A 113 8.45 0.34 13.82
N LYS A 114 8.58 -0.94 13.50
CA LYS A 114 9.11 -1.95 14.41
C LYS A 114 10.34 -2.60 13.78
N LEU A 115 11.47 -2.47 14.45
CA LEU A 115 12.72 -3.11 14.08
C LEU A 115 12.92 -4.38 14.91
N ASP A 116 13.17 -5.50 14.23
CA ASP A 116 13.69 -6.74 14.81
C ASP A 116 15.20 -6.79 14.55
N GLY A 117 15.98 -6.31 15.53
CA GLY A 117 17.42 -6.14 15.45
C GLY A 117 17.91 -4.86 16.12
N THR A 118 19.21 -4.56 15.96
CA THR A 118 19.78 -3.29 16.41
C THR A 118 20.35 -2.55 15.22
N LEU A 119 19.77 -1.40 14.89
CA LEU A 119 20.28 -0.50 13.86
C LEU A 119 20.42 0.89 14.48
N ASN A 120 21.66 1.37 14.61
CA ASN A 120 21.93 2.72 15.06
C ASN A 120 21.81 3.68 13.88
N GLY A 121 21.32 4.90 14.12
CA GLY A 121 21.21 5.92 13.07
C GLY A 121 20.03 5.74 12.11
N LEU A 122 19.08 4.83 12.42
CA LEU A 122 17.84 4.72 11.67
C LEU A 122 17.03 6.02 11.79
N GLY A 123 16.70 6.62 10.65
CA GLY A 123 15.77 7.72 10.53
C GLY A 123 14.61 7.33 9.63
N VAL A 124 13.39 7.64 10.04
CA VAL A 124 12.20 7.51 9.20
C VAL A 124 11.56 8.87 9.10
N GLU A 125 11.40 9.35 7.87
CA GLU A 125 10.74 10.61 7.53
C GLU A 125 9.64 10.32 6.50
N TRP A 126 8.61 11.15 6.44
CA TRP A 126 7.52 10.95 5.50
C TRP A 126 6.91 12.29 5.05
N THR A 127 6.32 12.27 3.87
CA THR A 127 5.45 13.32 3.33
C THR A 127 4.03 12.79 3.22
N ASP A 128 3.13 13.54 2.58
CA ASP A 128 1.76 13.10 2.34
C ASP A 128 1.70 11.82 1.46
N ASP A 129 2.70 11.59 0.61
CA ASP A 129 2.72 10.60 -0.47
C ASP A 129 4.04 9.78 -0.56
N SER A 130 4.95 9.93 0.40
CA SER A 130 6.23 9.24 0.39
C SER A 130 6.74 8.90 1.78
N VAL A 131 7.52 7.83 1.86
CA VAL A 131 8.25 7.41 3.06
C VAL A 131 9.74 7.29 2.72
N MET A 132 10.56 7.91 3.55
CA MET A 132 12.02 7.92 3.46
C MET A 132 12.60 7.21 4.67
N ILE A 133 13.47 6.24 4.44
CA ILE A 133 14.11 5.44 5.49
C ILE A 133 15.60 5.58 5.31
N ASN A 134 16.22 6.41 6.15
CA ASN A 134 17.66 6.56 6.19
C ASN A 134 18.25 5.51 7.11
N PHE A 135 19.09 4.64 6.57
CA PHE A 135 19.90 3.72 7.35
C PHE A 135 21.29 4.35 7.57
N ALA A 136 21.33 5.55 8.15
CA ALA A 136 22.61 6.21 8.38
C ALA A 136 23.51 5.28 9.22
N LEU A 137 24.80 5.18 8.86
CA LEU A 137 25.80 4.29 9.49
C LEU A 137 25.72 2.79 9.12
N LEU A 138 25.07 2.41 8.00
CA LEU A 138 25.15 1.03 7.46
C LEU A 138 26.60 0.53 7.27
N ASP A 139 27.57 1.42 7.09
CA ASP A 139 29.00 1.11 6.91
C ASP A 139 29.73 0.81 8.23
N GLN A 140 29.20 1.27 9.37
CA GLN A 140 29.82 1.10 10.70
C GLN A 140 29.32 -0.16 11.42
N ILE A 141 28.29 -0.80 10.87
CA ILE A 141 27.67 -1.98 11.44
C ILE A 141 28.05 -3.14 10.53
N ASN A 142 28.66 -4.18 11.12
CA ASN A 142 28.64 -5.51 10.55
C ASN A 142 27.17 -5.93 10.59
N LEU A 143 26.37 -5.50 9.60
CA LEU A 143 24.92 -5.54 9.69
C LEU A 143 24.47 -7.00 9.78
N GLU A 144 24.10 -7.38 10.99
CA GLU A 144 23.34 -8.61 11.19
C GLU A 144 22.03 -8.46 10.41
N PRO A 145 21.51 -9.57 9.84
CA PRO A 145 20.21 -9.55 9.20
C PRO A 145 19.15 -8.93 10.11
N PHE A 146 18.35 -8.02 9.57
CA PHE A 146 17.27 -7.37 10.32
C PHE A 146 15.98 -7.41 9.53
N LYS A 147 14.87 -7.25 10.25
CA LYS A 147 13.56 -7.00 9.66
C LYS A 147 12.97 -5.73 10.25
N MET A 148 12.40 -4.91 9.40
CA MET A 148 11.73 -3.68 9.79
C MET A 148 10.33 -3.69 9.19
N MET A 149 9.32 -3.59 10.03
CA MET A 149 7.95 -3.37 9.60
C MET A 149 7.64 -1.88 9.74
N VAL A 150 7.27 -1.24 8.64
CA VAL A 150 6.82 0.15 8.60
C VAL A 150 5.31 0.12 8.45
N VAL A 151 4.58 0.78 9.34
CA VAL A 151 3.12 0.88 9.30
C VAL A 151 2.75 2.34 9.09
N MET A 152 1.84 2.59 8.16
CA MET A 152 1.37 3.92 7.83
C MET A 152 -0.05 4.11 8.33
N GLU A 153 -0.31 5.20 9.03
CA GLU A 153 -1.66 5.66 9.33
C GLU A 153 -2.06 6.70 8.30
N THR A 154 -3.21 6.50 7.69
CA THR A 154 -3.62 7.23 6.50
C THR A 154 -4.99 7.84 6.76
N THR A 155 -5.23 9.01 6.17
CA THR A 155 -6.56 9.61 6.13
C THR A 155 -6.97 9.77 4.69
N HIS A 156 -8.11 9.21 4.34
CA HIS A 156 -8.60 9.17 2.97
C HIS A 156 -10.13 9.31 2.96
N ALA A 157 -10.67 10.01 1.95
CA ALA A 157 -12.10 10.28 1.85
C ALA A 157 -12.88 9.03 1.41
N SER A 158 -13.66 8.44 2.31
CA SER A 158 -14.45 7.21 2.06
C SER A 158 -15.01 7.11 0.65
N VAL A 159 -14.49 6.18 -0.17
CA VAL A 159 -15.06 5.89 -1.49
C VAL A 159 -16.32 5.07 -1.29
N PRO A 160 -17.44 5.48 -1.90
CA PRO A 160 -18.58 4.59 -2.05
C PRO A 160 -18.13 3.41 -2.89
N GLU A 161 -18.11 2.19 -2.33
CA GLU A 161 -17.84 0.99 -3.12
C GLU A 161 -18.74 1.00 -4.37
N PRO A 162 -18.24 0.63 -5.57
CA PRO A 162 -19.07 0.49 -6.75
C PRO A 162 -20.15 -0.53 -6.43
N GLY A 163 -21.38 -0.04 -6.20
CA GLY A 163 -22.38 -0.71 -5.39
C GLY A 163 -22.60 -2.16 -5.81
N VAL A 164 -21.89 -3.09 -5.17
CA VAL A 164 -22.12 -4.53 -5.35
C VAL A 164 -23.56 -4.83 -4.93
N GLY A 165 -24.06 -4.11 -3.93
CA GLY A 165 -25.49 -4.08 -3.59
C GLY A 165 -26.38 -3.57 -4.74
N THR A 166 -26.00 -2.49 -5.43
CA THR A 166 -26.73 -1.96 -6.58
C THR A 166 -26.70 -2.92 -7.78
N LEU A 167 -25.56 -3.53 -8.08
CA LEU A 167 -25.40 -4.53 -9.15
C LEU A 167 -26.15 -5.82 -8.82
N LEU A 168 -26.11 -6.27 -7.57
CA LEU A 168 -26.88 -7.43 -7.10
C LEU A 168 -28.38 -7.14 -7.17
N LEU A 169 -28.81 -5.94 -6.76
CA LEU A 169 -30.21 -5.51 -6.86
C LEU A 169 -30.67 -5.40 -8.31
N LEU A 170 -29.86 -4.84 -9.19
CA LEU A 170 -30.14 -4.80 -10.64
C LEU A 170 -30.20 -6.21 -11.24
N GLY A 171 -29.27 -7.09 -10.85
CA GLY A 171 -29.25 -8.49 -11.25
C GLY A 171 -30.50 -9.25 -10.80
N LEU A 172 -30.92 -9.07 -9.55
CA LEU A 172 -32.14 -9.67 -8.99
C LEU A 172 -33.40 -9.09 -9.63
N ALA A 173 -33.45 -7.78 -9.91
CA ALA A 173 -34.55 -7.14 -10.61
C ALA A 173 -34.66 -7.65 -12.06
N GLY A 174 -33.53 -7.83 -12.75
CA GLY A 174 -33.47 -8.43 -14.08
C GLY A 174 -33.97 -9.88 -14.11
N LEU A 175 -33.55 -10.70 -13.13
CA LEU A 175 -34.03 -12.07 -12.94
C LEU A 175 -35.53 -12.15 -12.60
N GLY A 176 -36.05 -11.19 -11.85
CA GLY A 176 -37.48 -11.11 -11.53
C GLY A 176 -38.35 -10.69 -12.73
N ALA A 177 -37.84 -9.79 -13.58
CA ALA A 177 -38.55 -9.32 -14.77
C ALA A 177 -38.59 -10.37 -15.89
N SER A 178 -37.52 -11.16 -16.08
CA SER A 178 -37.44 -12.20 -17.11
C SER A 178 -38.44 -13.34 -16.90
N ARG A 179 -38.76 -13.69 -15.63
CA ARG A 179 -39.82 -14.67 -15.30
C ARG A 179 -41.22 -14.24 -15.70
N LYS A 180 -41.47 -12.93 -15.83
CA LYS A 180 -42.80 -12.36 -16.13
C LYS A 180 -43.07 -12.21 -17.63
N LEU A 181 -42.02 -12.25 -18.43
CA LEU A 181 -42.09 -12.23 -19.90
C LEU A 181 -42.16 -13.65 -20.49
N ALA A 182 -41.81 -14.67 -19.71
CA ALA A 182 -41.86 -16.08 -20.10
C ALA A 182 -43.17 -16.80 -19.69
N SER A 183 -44.14 -16.08 -19.14
CA SER A 183 -45.49 -16.56 -18.78
C SER A 183 -46.56 -15.80 -19.55
#